data_AF-A0A2D7XCN3-F1
#
_entry.id   AF-A0A2D7XCN3-F1
#
_cell.length_a   1.000
_cell.length_b   1.000
_cell.length_c   1.000
_cell.angle_alpha   90.00
_cell.angle_beta   90.00
_cell.angle_gamma   90.00
#
_symmetry.space_group_name_H-M   'P 1'
#
loop_
_entity.id
_entity.type
_entity.pdbx_description
1 polymer ?
#
loop_
_entity_poly.entity_id
_entity_poly.type
_entity_poly.pdbx_seq_one_letter_code
_entity_poly.pdbx_strand_id
1 'polypeptide(L)'
;MSQVLPNAAGLSVNGVVYQYTAVKETEDDMIVYVQNENAEGNGYIFREVDDWSGLPGESINKLVSVNNIPIGAWGDGSIEVEGTGSVEDPNVIYTYKIDRCYDPQADPSCPGYVPPIEPPEIEAIDIYDALSDDAVREALDETDPELYDRDKKRQRKTEENSEQRLENALAATENALTLALLVTQDAMIQSMSRVEQLNPYYQADIPGGVYRETVSLPKTNIPDNKDGLRNGLAQQILHEKMVQSQYSK
;
A
#
# COMPACT_ATOMS: atom_id res chain seq x y z
N MET A 1 -11.47 25.80 -14.61
CA MET A 1 -10.41 26.38 -13.71
C MET A 1 -9.32 25.42 -13.20
N SER A 2 -9.41 24.10 -13.38
CA SER A 2 -8.53 23.10 -12.74
C SER A 2 -7.04 23.10 -13.15
N GLN A 3 -6.66 23.87 -14.17
CA GLN A 3 -5.28 23.94 -14.68
C GLN A 3 -4.55 25.25 -14.36
N VAL A 4 -5.25 26.27 -13.84
CA VAL A 4 -4.68 27.62 -13.64
C VAL A 4 -4.09 27.79 -12.25
N LEU A 5 -4.70 27.16 -11.24
CA LEU A 5 -4.28 27.23 -9.84
C LEU A 5 -3.87 25.83 -9.34
N PRO A 6 -2.93 25.76 -8.38
CA PRO A 6 -2.50 24.47 -7.83
C PRO A 6 -3.66 23.80 -7.10
N ASN A 7 -3.76 22.48 -7.24
CA ASN A 7 -4.73 21.69 -6.51
C ASN A 7 -4.25 21.50 -5.07
N ALA A 8 -4.71 22.36 -4.16
CA ALA A 8 -4.39 22.32 -2.73
C ALA A 8 -5.64 22.55 -1.88
N ALA A 9 -5.78 21.78 -0.80
CA ALA A 9 -6.82 22.01 0.20
C ALA A 9 -6.61 23.35 0.91
N GLY A 10 -7.70 24.04 1.26
CA GLY A 10 -7.64 25.34 1.92
C GLY A 10 -7.21 26.51 1.01
N LEU A 11 -7.19 26.33 -0.31
CA LEU A 11 -6.87 27.42 -1.24
C LEU A 11 -8.05 28.37 -1.41
N SER A 12 -7.79 29.66 -1.23
CA SER A 12 -8.73 30.75 -1.46
C SER A 12 -8.09 31.80 -2.37
N VAL A 13 -8.86 32.35 -3.31
CA VAL A 13 -8.42 33.41 -4.22
C VAL A 13 -8.70 34.76 -3.56
N ASN A 14 -7.70 35.62 -3.47
CA ASN A 14 -7.78 36.93 -2.80
C ASN A 14 -7.76 38.12 -3.78
N GLY A 15 -7.45 37.89 -5.05
CA GLY A 15 -7.46 38.94 -6.07
C GLY A 15 -7.24 38.41 -7.47
N VAL A 16 -7.79 39.13 -8.44
CA VAL A 16 -7.61 38.90 -9.87
C VAL A 16 -6.83 40.09 -10.43
N VAL A 17 -5.67 39.81 -11.00
CA VAL A 17 -4.87 40.77 -11.76
C VAL A 17 -5.07 40.45 -13.22
N TYR A 18 -5.43 41.43 -14.03
CA TYR A 18 -5.53 41.22 -15.46
C TYR A 18 -4.90 42.37 -16.23
N GLN A 19 -4.38 42.01 -17.40
CA GLN A 19 -3.80 42.92 -18.37
C GLN A 19 -4.26 42.51 -19.76
N TYR A 20 -4.62 43.50 -20.58
CA TYR A 20 -4.90 43.29 -21.99
C TYR A 20 -4.75 44.61 -22.77
N THR A 21 -4.71 44.51 -24.10
CA THR A 21 -4.71 45.66 -25.01
C THR A 21 -6.04 45.72 -25.75
N ALA A 22 -6.77 46.83 -25.63
CA ALA A 22 -7.98 47.07 -26.41
C ALA A 22 -7.61 47.64 -27.78
N VAL A 23 -8.04 47.00 -28.85
CA VAL A 23 -7.84 47.45 -30.24
C VAL A 23 -9.21 47.82 -30.82
N LYS A 24 -9.42 49.13 -31.01
CA LYS A 24 -10.67 49.71 -31.53
C LYS A 24 -10.43 51.09 -32.13
N GLU A 25 -11.36 51.56 -32.95
CA GLU A 25 -11.42 52.95 -33.36
C GLU A 25 -12.05 53.81 -32.24
N THR A 26 -11.67 55.08 -32.14
CA THR A 26 -12.11 55.97 -31.03
C THR A 26 -13.61 56.26 -31.07
N GLU A 27 -14.22 56.19 -32.25
CA GLU A 27 -15.64 56.47 -32.47
C GLU A 27 -16.55 55.28 -32.14
N ASP A 28 -15.99 54.08 -32.03
CA ASP A 28 -16.75 52.87 -31.72
C ASP A 28 -17.02 52.74 -30.23
N ASP A 29 -18.08 52.04 -29.84
CA ASP A 29 -18.35 51.66 -28.46
C ASP A 29 -17.82 50.24 -28.21
N MET A 30 -17.17 50.02 -27.07
CA MET A 30 -16.60 48.72 -26.69
C MET A 30 -16.64 48.57 -25.18
N ILE A 31 -17.22 47.48 -24.70
CA ILE A 31 -17.26 47.10 -23.30
C ILE A 31 -16.62 45.71 -23.18
N VAL A 32 -15.66 45.59 -22.27
CA VAL A 32 -14.97 44.32 -21.99
C VAL A 32 -15.42 43.81 -20.64
N TYR A 33 -15.83 42.55 -20.60
CA TYR A 33 -16.19 41.83 -19.39
C TYR A 33 -15.10 40.80 -19.08
N VAL A 34 -14.45 40.94 -17.93
CA VAL A 34 -13.55 39.90 -17.38
C VAL A 34 -14.31 39.20 -16.28
N GLN A 35 -14.64 37.92 -16.48
CA GLN A 35 -15.58 37.22 -15.61
C GLN A 35 -15.23 35.76 -15.37
N ASN A 36 -15.68 35.24 -14.23
CA ASN A 36 -15.61 33.83 -13.87
C ASN A 36 -17.00 33.35 -13.45
N GLU A 37 -17.41 32.21 -13.98
CA GLU A 37 -18.65 31.56 -13.60
C GLU A 37 -18.62 31.12 -12.14
N ASN A 38 -19.79 30.97 -11.54
CA ASN A 38 -19.92 30.34 -10.23
C ASN A 38 -20.02 28.82 -10.39
N ALA A 39 -19.10 28.06 -9.80
CA ALA A 39 -19.15 26.60 -9.87
C ALA A 39 -20.24 25.97 -8.98
N GLU A 40 -20.68 26.68 -7.94
CA GLU A 40 -21.66 26.18 -6.95
C GLU A 40 -23.11 26.56 -7.30
N GLY A 41 -23.33 27.41 -8.30
CA GLY A 41 -24.67 27.92 -8.61
C GLY A 41 -24.76 28.65 -9.95
N ASN A 42 -25.84 29.40 -10.13
CA ASN A 42 -26.06 30.15 -11.37
C ASN A 42 -25.41 31.54 -11.29
N GLY A 43 -24.81 31.99 -12.40
CA GLY A 43 -24.23 33.34 -12.55
C GLY A 43 -22.71 33.36 -12.45
N TYR A 44 -22.17 34.50 -12.01
CA TYR A 44 -20.74 34.77 -11.97
C TYR A 44 -20.26 35.00 -10.53
N ILE A 45 -19.13 34.39 -10.15
CA ILE A 45 -18.48 34.63 -8.85
C ILE A 45 -17.64 35.92 -8.89
N PHE A 46 -17.16 36.27 -10.08
CA PHE A 46 -16.39 37.47 -10.35
C PHE A 46 -16.82 38.02 -11.72
N ARG A 47 -17.09 39.32 -11.78
CA ARG A 47 -17.40 40.01 -13.03
C ARG A 47 -16.95 41.45 -12.92
N GLU A 48 -15.95 41.81 -13.70
CA GLU A 48 -15.46 43.17 -13.83
C GLU A 48 -15.82 43.72 -15.21
N VAL A 49 -16.23 44.97 -15.26
CA VAL A 49 -16.65 45.67 -16.49
C VAL A 49 -15.68 46.82 -16.74
N ASP A 50 -15.06 46.82 -17.90
CA ASP A 50 -14.24 47.92 -18.37
C ASP A 50 -14.89 48.55 -19.61
N ASP A 51 -15.28 49.81 -19.49
CA ASP A 51 -15.91 50.58 -20.56
C ASP A 51 -14.87 51.40 -21.32
N TRP A 52 -14.75 51.14 -22.62
CA TRP A 52 -13.86 51.81 -23.56
C TRP A 52 -14.60 52.77 -24.50
N SER A 53 -15.90 53.00 -24.30
CA SER A 53 -16.73 53.83 -25.18
C SER A 53 -16.21 55.27 -25.25
N GLY A 54 -15.95 55.77 -26.46
CA GLY A 54 -15.35 57.09 -26.70
C GLY A 54 -13.88 57.26 -26.31
N LEU A 55 -13.20 56.18 -25.93
CA LEU A 55 -11.76 56.16 -25.64
C LEU A 55 -10.99 55.48 -26.79
N PRO A 56 -9.76 55.94 -27.11
CA PRO A 56 -8.89 55.22 -28.02
C PRO A 56 -8.46 53.89 -27.41
N GLY A 57 -8.15 52.92 -28.27
CA GLY A 57 -7.59 51.63 -27.83
C GLY A 57 -6.25 51.81 -27.10
N GLU A 58 -6.15 51.28 -25.89
CA GLU A 58 -4.96 51.33 -25.04
C GLU A 58 -4.80 50.00 -24.25
N SER A 59 -3.64 49.83 -23.63
CA SER A 59 -3.40 48.73 -22.70
C SER A 59 -3.83 49.09 -21.27
N ILE A 60 -4.47 48.15 -20.58
CA ILE A 60 -4.87 48.29 -19.17
C ILE A 60 -4.17 47.23 -18.32
N ASN A 61 -3.85 47.58 -17.08
CA ASN A 61 -3.46 46.65 -16.04
C ASN A 61 -4.25 47.00 -14.78
N LYS A 62 -5.05 46.05 -14.29
CA LYS A 62 -5.94 46.24 -13.14
C LYS A 62 -5.77 45.11 -12.15
N LEU A 63 -5.82 45.47 -10.87
CA LEU A 63 -5.93 44.54 -9.75
C LEU A 63 -7.30 44.72 -9.11
N VAL A 64 -8.09 43.66 -9.08
CA VAL A 64 -9.36 43.62 -8.35
C VAL A 64 -9.22 42.66 -7.18
N SER A 65 -9.31 43.20 -5.96
CA SER A 65 -9.28 42.38 -4.74
C SER A 65 -10.64 41.73 -4.52
N VAL A 66 -10.63 40.46 -4.11
CA VAL A 66 -11.82 39.68 -3.77
C VAL A 66 -11.72 39.14 -2.34
N ASN A 67 -12.86 38.88 -1.71
CA ASN A 67 -12.93 38.49 -0.30
C ASN A 67 -12.57 37.01 -0.05
N ASN A 68 -11.34 36.60 -0.36
CA ASN A 68 -10.79 35.26 -0.10
C ASN A 68 -11.78 34.12 -0.44
N ILE A 69 -12.26 34.12 -1.67
CA ILE A 69 -13.29 33.17 -2.11
C ILE A 69 -12.64 31.79 -2.28
N PRO A 70 -13.18 30.70 -1.69
CA PRO A 70 -12.65 29.35 -1.83
C PRO A 70 -12.56 28.92 -3.29
N ILE A 71 -11.50 28.20 -3.68
CA ILE A 71 -11.30 27.75 -5.07
C ILE A 71 -12.47 26.92 -5.62
N GLY A 72 -13.18 26.20 -4.76
CA GLY A 72 -14.34 25.40 -5.13
C GLY A 72 -15.50 26.21 -5.73
N ALA A 73 -15.61 27.49 -5.41
CA ALA A 73 -16.64 28.37 -5.96
C ALA A 73 -16.28 28.98 -7.33
N TRP A 74 -15.02 28.86 -7.77
CA TRP A 74 -14.55 29.42 -9.04
C TRP A 74 -14.80 28.48 -10.21
N GLY A 75 -15.74 28.87 -11.08
CA GLY A 75 -16.02 28.24 -12.36
C GLY A 75 -15.14 28.79 -13.49
N ASP A 76 -15.49 28.47 -14.72
CA ASP A 76 -14.66 28.82 -15.87
C ASP A 76 -14.57 30.33 -16.11
N GLY A 77 -13.37 30.78 -16.45
CA GLY A 77 -13.08 32.18 -16.74
C GLY A 77 -13.28 32.48 -18.22
N SER A 78 -13.89 33.63 -18.51
CA SER A 78 -14.07 34.13 -19.88
C SER A 78 -13.82 35.64 -19.94
N ILE A 79 -13.37 36.08 -21.12
CA ILE A 79 -13.33 37.50 -21.48
C ILE A 79 -14.30 37.67 -22.63
N GLU A 80 -15.31 38.51 -22.43
CA GLU A 80 -16.36 38.79 -23.41
C GLU A 80 -16.27 40.25 -23.82
N VAL A 81 -16.45 40.51 -25.12
CA VAL A 81 -16.42 41.85 -25.69
C VAL A 81 -17.79 42.15 -26.28
N GLU A 82 -18.38 43.26 -25.87
CA GLU A 82 -19.63 43.79 -26.41
C GLU A 82 -19.33 45.08 -27.18
N GLY A 83 -19.75 45.17 -28.44
CA GLY A 83 -19.49 46.31 -29.31
C GLY A 83 -18.49 46.03 -30.43
N THR A 84 -17.83 47.08 -30.93
CA THR A 84 -16.90 47.02 -32.06
C THR A 84 -15.46 47.21 -31.56
N GLY A 85 -14.69 46.13 -31.59
CA GLY A 85 -13.28 46.10 -31.19
C GLY A 85 -12.81 44.68 -30.87
N SER A 86 -11.53 44.55 -30.53
CA SER A 86 -10.94 43.27 -30.11
C SER A 86 -10.00 43.45 -28.94
N VAL A 87 -9.86 42.39 -28.15
CA VAL A 87 -8.89 42.31 -27.05
C VAL A 87 -7.68 41.51 -27.52
N GLU A 88 -6.50 42.12 -27.47
CA GLU A 88 -5.22 41.49 -27.79
C GLU A 88 -4.39 41.23 -26.52
N ASP A 89 -3.59 40.17 -26.57
CA ASP A 89 -2.70 39.71 -25.50
C ASP A 89 -3.32 39.69 -24.08
N PRO A 90 -4.49 39.05 -23.89
CA PRO A 90 -5.09 38.94 -22.57
C PRO A 90 -4.26 38.05 -21.65
N ASN A 91 -3.90 38.59 -20.48
CA ASN A 91 -3.23 37.87 -19.41
C ASN A 91 -3.99 38.05 -18.11
N VAL A 92 -4.43 36.95 -17.50
CA VAL A 92 -5.19 36.95 -16.24
C VAL A 92 -4.44 36.11 -15.22
N ILE A 93 -4.09 36.72 -14.10
CA ILE A 93 -3.32 36.14 -13.01
C ILE A 93 -4.16 36.18 -11.73
N TYR A 94 -4.31 35.03 -11.09
CA TYR A 94 -5.03 34.91 -9.83
C TYR A 94 -4.04 34.91 -8.67
N THR A 95 -4.26 35.80 -7.71
CA THR A 95 -3.55 35.77 -6.42
C THR A 95 -4.34 34.90 -5.45
N TYR A 96 -3.64 34.02 -4.74
CA TYR A 96 -4.25 33.08 -3.82
C TYR A 96 -3.51 33.03 -2.49
N LYS A 97 -4.24 32.59 -1.47
CA LYS A 97 -3.74 32.24 -0.14
C LYS A 97 -4.11 30.79 0.16
N ILE A 98 -3.17 30.06 0.76
CA ILE A 98 -3.41 28.70 1.26
C ILE A 98 -3.56 28.77 2.78
N ASP A 99 -4.67 28.28 3.30
CA ASP A 99 -4.84 28.02 4.73
C ASP A 99 -4.31 26.63 5.08
N ARG A 100 -3.23 26.59 5.85
CA ARG A 100 -2.61 25.34 6.32
C ARG A 100 -3.46 24.61 7.36
N CYS A 101 -4.33 25.35 8.05
CA CYS A 101 -5.20 24.82 9.10
C CYS A 101 -6.64 24.60 8.62
N TYR A 102 -6.84 24.52 7.30
CA TYR A 102 -8.15 24.18 6.72
C TYR A 102 -8.67 22.84 7.27
N ASP A 103 -7.78 21.87 7.45
CA ASP A 103 -8.05 20.66 8.24
C ASP A 103 -7.37 20.79 9.62
N PRO A 104 -8.14 20.90 10.72
CA PRO A 104 -7.60 21.02 12.07
C PRO A 104 -6.74 19.85 12.52
N GLN A 105 -6.86 18.68 11.89
CA GLN A 105 -6.08 17.49 12.22
C GLN A 105 -4.80 17.34 11.37
N ALA A 106 -4.60 18.21 10.38
CA ALA A 106 -3.44 18.12 9.48
C ALA A 106 -2.12 18.51 10.17
N ASP A 107 -2.16 19.41 11.15
CA ASP A 107 -0.96 19.88 11.86
C ASP A 107 -1.27 20.08 13.36
N PRO A 108 -0.43 19.57 14.29
CA PRO A 108 -0.56 19.79 15.73
C PRO A 108 -0.57 21.25 16.19
N SER A 109 -0.01 22.16 15.39
CA SER A 109 0.01 23.60 15.66
C SER A 109 -1.30 24.31 15.29
N CYS A 110 -2.20 23.64 14.58
CA CYS A 110 -3.48 24.23 14.19
C CYS A 110 -4.46 24.31 15.35
N PRO A 111 -5.26 25.39 15.41
CA PRO A 111 -6.29 25.52 16.43
C PRO A 111 -7.35 24.42 16.25
N GLY A 112 -7.65 23.68 17.32
CA GLY A 112 -8.61 22.58 17.30
C GLY A 112 -8.03 21.21 16.96
N TYR A 113 -6.70 21.08 16.89
CA TYR A 113 -6.04 19.77 16.82
C TYR A 113 -6.38 18.93 18.05
N VAL A 114 -6.78 17.68 17.83
CA VAL A 114 -7.10 16.73 18.90
C VAL A 114 -6.01 15.66 18.85
N PRO A 115 -5.10 15.61 19.84
CA PRO A 115 -4.07 14.60 19.83
C PRO A 115 -4.73 13.22 19.87
N PRO A 116 -4.20 12.24 19.12
CA PRO A 116 -4.68 10.87 19.23
C PRO A 116 -4.55 10.44 20.69
N ILE A 117 -5.60 9.82 21.21
CA ILE A 117 -5.60 9.27 22.57
C ILE A 117 -4.51 8.20 22.60
N GLU A 118 -3.50 8.39 23.45
CA GLU A 118 -2.50 7.37 23.67
C GLU A 118 -3.23 6.09 24.13
N PRO A 119 -2.93 4.92 23.54
CA PRO A 119 -3.51 3.69 24.02
C PRO A 119 -3.22 3.59 25.53
N PRO A 120 -4.17 3.13 26.34
CA PRO A 120 -3.94 3.01 27.78
C PRO A 120 -2.64 2.25 27.99
N GLU A 121 -1.78 2.76 28.87
CA GLU A 121 -0.65 1.99 29.37
C GLU A 121 -1.25 0.69 29.90
N ILE A 122 -1.01 -0.39 29.15
CA ILE A 122 -1.36 -1.73 29.58
C ILE A 122 -0.51 -1.91 30.83
N GLU A 123 -1.14 -1.82 32.01
CA GLU A 123 -0.49 -2.19 33.26
C GLU A 123 0.20 -3.51 32.99
N ALA A 124 1.51 -3.57 33.27
CA ALA A 124 2.31 -4.75 32.99
C ALA A 124 1.56 -5.95 33.54
N ILE A 125 1.02 -6.78 32.64
CA ILE A 125 0.33 -7.98 33.04
C ILE A 125 1.39 -8.80 33.74
N ASP A 126 1.22 -9.03 35.04
CA ASP A 126 2.09 -9.95 35.78
C ASP A 126 1.93 -11.32 35.11
N ILE A 127 2.87 -11.66 34.24
CA ILE A 127 2.90 -12.93 33.54
C ILE A 127 3.19 -13.96 34.62
N TYR A 128 2.16 -14.73 34.99
CA TYR A 128 2.31 -15.86 35.88
C TYR A 128 3.20 -16.91 35.22
N ASP A 129 4.42 -17.06 35.74
CA ASP A 129 5.32 -18.13 35.33
C ASP A 129 4.92 -19.42 36.07
N ALA A 130 4.21 -20.32 35.39
CA ALA A 130 3.80 -21.59 35.94
C ALA A 130 4.97 -22.49 36.37
N LEU A 131 6.19 -22.26 35.86
CA LEU A 131 7.38 -23.00 36.28
C LEU A 131 7.95 -22.50 37.61
N SER A 132 7.54 -21.32 38.05
CA SER A 132 7.95 -20.74 39.33
C SER A 132 7.10 -21.24 40.51
N ASP A 133 6.02 -21.99 40.24
CA ASP A 133 5.13 -22.57 41.25
C ASP A 133 5.85 -23.67 42.05
N ASP A 134 5.72 -23.61 43.38
CA ASP A 134 6.33 -24.57 44.30
C ASP A 134 5.88 -26.01 44.01
N ALA A 135 4.63 -26.20 43.56
CA ALA A 135 4.13 -27.52 43.18
C ALA A 135 4.87 -28.12 41.98
N VAL A 136 5.30 -27.29 41.02
CA VAL A 136 6.07 -27.72 39.85
C VAL A 136 7.51 -28.00 40.25
N ARG A 137 8.09 -27.19 41.15
CA ARG A 137 9.43 -27.42 41.68
C ARG A 137 9.50 -28.72 42.48
N GLU A 138 8.50 -29.03 43.29
CA GLU A 138 8.40 -30.29 44.04
C GLU A 138 8.22 -31.50 43.12
N ALA A 139 7.47 -31.35 42.02
CA ALA A 139 7.30 -32.41 41.03
C ALA A 139 8.57 -32.66 40.16
N LEU A 140 9.39 -31.62 39.94
CA LEU A 140 10.66 -31.72 39.22
C LEU A 140 11.83 -32.13 40.12
N ASP A 141 11.68 -32.03 41.44
CA ASP A 141 12.72 -32.45 42.37
C ASP A 141 12.99 -33.95 42.23
N GLU A 142 14.25 -34.35 42.28
CA GLU A 142 14.65 -35.72 42.01
C GLU A 142 14.00 -36.65 43.03
N THR A 143 12.99 -37.41 42.59
CA THR A 143 12.34 -38.40 43.44
C THR A 143 13.36 -39.47 43.82
N ASP A 144 13.35 -39.87 45.09
CA ASP A 144 14.29 -40.79 45.74
C ASP A 144 15.02 -41.75 44.76
N PRO A 145 16.34 -41.60 44.57
CA PRO A 145 17.09 -42.38 43.58
C PRO A 145 17.00 -43.90 43.83
N GLU A 146 16.73 -44.34 45.07
CA GLU A 146 16.53 -45.77 45.38
C GLU A 146 15.27 -46.35 44.73
N LEU A 147 14.20 -45.54 44.60
CA LEU A 147 12.95 -45.91 43.93
C LEU A 147 13.17 -46.04 42.43
N TYR A 148 13.89 -45.09 41.82
CA TYR A 148 14.17 -45.08 40.38
C TYR A 148 15.05 -46.26 39.94
N ASP A 149 16.06 -46.59 40.76
CA ASP A 149 16.93 -47.75 40.50
C ASP A 149 16.19 -49.08 40.69
N ARG A 150 15.26 -49.15 41.65
CA ARG A 150 14.40 -50.33 41.83
C ARG A 150 13.45 -50.53 40.65
N ASP A 151 12.87 -49.46 40.12
CA ASP A 151 11.96 -49.54 38.97
C ASP A 151 12.71 -49.86 37.67
N LYS A 152 13.89 -49.27 37.43
CA LYS A 152 14.77 -49.68 36.31
C LYS A 152 15.15 -51.15 36.38
N LYS A 153 15.48 -51.67 37.57
CA LYS A 153 15.76 -53.11 37.77
C LYS A 153 14.53 -53.99 37.51
N ARG A 154 13.31 -53.54 37.85
CA ARG A 154 12.07 -54.27 37.52
C ARG A 154 11.76 -54.23 36.03
N GLN A 155 11.91 -53.08 35.37
CA GLN A 155 11.70 -52.94 33.93
C GLN A 155 12.63 -53.85 33.13
N ARG A 156 13.94 -53.82 33.40
CA ARG A 156 14.92 -54.71 32.74
C ARG A 156 14.55 -56.20 32.87
N LYS A 157 14.15 -56.65 34.06
CA LYS A 157 13.70 -58.04 34.28
C LYS A 157 12.43 -58.39 33.52
N THR A 158 11.55 -57.41 33.27
CA THR A 158 10.29 -57.62 32.55
C THR A 158 10.53 -57.66 31.05
N GLU A 159 11.42 -56.79 30.54
CA GLU A 159 11.86 -56.79 29.14
C GLU A 159 12.55 -58.11 28.76
N GLU A 160 13.54 -58.58 29.54
CA GLU A 160 14.21 -59.87 29.29
C GLU A 160 13.21 -61.04 29.19
N ASN A 161 12.20 -61.07 30.06
CA ASN A 161 11.17 -62.11 30.02
C ASN A 161 10.26 -61.96 28.79
N SER A 162 9.93 -60.73 28.41
CA SER A 162 9.12 -60.47 27.21
C SER A 162 9.86 -60.82 25.92
N GLU A 163 11.16 -60.54 25.83
CA GLU A 163 12.00 -60.92 24.69
C GLU A 163 12.10 -62.44 24.59
N GLN A 164 12.37 -63.14 25.68
CA GLN A 164 12.39 -64.62 25.69
C GLN A 164 11.03 -65.22 25.27
N ARG A 165 9.91 -64.60 25.67
CA ARG A 165 8.57 -65.04 25.24
C ARG A 165 8.30 -64.73 23.77
N LEU A 166 8.76 -63.58 23.28
CA LEU A 166 8.61 -63.19 21.88
C LEU A 166 9.49 -64.03 20.97
N GLU A 167 10.73 -64.35 21.36
CA GLU A 167 11.63 -65.22 20.61
C GLU A 167 11.06 -66.65 20.51
N ASN A 168 10.54 -67.18 21.61
CA ASN A 168 9.82 -68.46 21.60
C ASN A 168 8.55 -68.42 20.74
N ALA A 169 7.79 -67.31 20.79
CA ALA A 169 6.62 -67.13 19.95
C ALA A 169 6.99 -66.98 18.47
N LEU A 170 8.04 -66.23 18.13
CA LEU A 170 8.52 -66.02 16.78
C LEU A 170 9.04 -67.33 16.18
N ALA A 171 9.82 -68.11 16.93
CA ALA A 171 10.25 -69.44 16.51
C ALA A 171 9.05 -70.40 16.26
N ALA A 172 7.97 -70.28 17.04
CA ALA A 172 6.74 -71.02 16.79
C ALA A 172 5.95 -70.47 15.58
N THR A 173 5.95 -69.15 15.38
CA THR A 173 5.19 -68.48 14.32
C THR A 173 5.89 -68.43 12.98
N GLU A 174 7.23 -68.46 12.87
CA GLU A 174 7.94 -68.50 11.57
C GLU A 174 7.48 -69.71 10.74
N ASN A 175 7.28 -70.85 11.39
CA ASN A 175 6.73 -72.06 10.78
C ASN A 175 5.26 -71.89 10.32
N ALA A 176 4.49 -71.01 10.94
CA ALA A 176 3.08 -70.76 10.61
C ALA A 176 2.88 -69.58 9.63
N LEU A 177 3.69 -68.53 9.75
CA LEU A 177 3.69 -67.31 8.93
C LEU A 177 4.20 -67.61 7.53
N THR A 178 5.20 -68.47 7.36
CA THR A 178 5.66 -68.91 6.02
C THR A 178 4.55 -69.61 5.23
N LEU A 179 3.70 -70.40 5.89
CA LEU A 179 2.53 -71.03 5.25
C LEU A 179 1.40 -70.02 4.98
N ALA A 180 1.20 -69.03 5.85
CA ALA A 180 0.15 -68.01 5.70
C ALA A 180 0.50 -66.88 4.70
N LEU A 181 1.78 -66.52 4.54
CA LEU A 181 2.21 -65.45 3.62
C LEU A 181 1.95 -65.81 2.15
N LEU A 182 2.12 -67.09 1.78
CA LEU A 182 1.85 -67.59 0.43
C LEU A 182 0.38 -67.48 0.05
N VAL A 183 -0.53 -67.62 1.02
CA VAL A 183 -1.99 -67.56 0.79
C VAL A 183 -2.51 -66.11 0.72
N THR A 184 -1.87 -65.18 1.44
CA THR A 184 -2.37 -63.80 1.61
C THR A 184 -1.88 -62.81 0.55
N GLN A 185 -0.68 -63.01 -0.03
CA GLN A 185 -0.19 -62.14 -1.12
C GLN A 185 -1.10 -62.20 -2.36
N ASP A 186 -1.61 -63.37 -2.72
CA ASP A 186 -2.46 -63.56 -3.90
C ASP A 186 -3.84 -62.89 -3.74
N ALA A 187 -4.39 -62.93 -2.53
CA ALA A 187 -5.65 -62.27 -2.21
C ALA A 187 -5.51 -60.72 -2.17
N MET A 188 -4.37 -60.21 -1.70
CA MET A 188 -4.13 -58.77 -1.63
C MET A 188 -3.98 -58.14 -3.03
N ILE A 189 -3.27 -58.81 -3.95
CA ILE A 189 -3.12 -58.33 -5.34
C ILE A 189 -4.48 -58.27 -6.06
N GLN A 190 -5.38 -59.24 -5.85
CA GLN A 190 -6.74 -59.19 -6.41
C GLN A 190 -7.62 -58.09 -5.81
N SER A 191 -7.39 -57.70 -4.56
CA SER A 191 -8.14 -56.62 -3.91
C SER A 191 -7.70 -55.23 -4.38
N MET A 192 -6.41 -55.06 -4.70
CA MET A 192 -5.86 -53.77 -5.18
C MET A 192 -6.24 -53.45 -6.63
N SER A 193 -6.57 -54.45 -7.45
CA SER A 193 -7.01 -54.22 -8.84
C SER A 193 -8.48 -53.81 -8.98
N ARG A 194 -9.22 -53.66 -7.86
CA ARG A 194 -10.62 -53.19 -7.83
C ARG A 194 -10.75 -51.77 -7.28
N VAL A 195 -9.81 -50.87 -7.59
CA VAL A 195 -9.99 -49.45 -7.30
C VAL A 195 -10.91 -48.85 -8.35
N GLU A 196 -12.17 -48.67 -7.95
CA GLU A 196 -13.19 -47.90 -8.63
C GLU A 196 -12.68 -46.49 -8.98
N GLN A 197 -13.05 -46.00 -10.17
CA GLN A 197 -12.78 -44.63 -10.62
C GLN A 197 -13.50 -43.63 -9.71
N LEU A 198 -12.80 -43.14 -8.69
CA LEU A 198 -13.29 -42.05 -7.87
C LEU A 198 -13.26 -40.75 -8.69
N ASN A 199 -14.42 -40.32 -9.17
CA ASN A 199 -14.61 -38.97 -9.71
C ASN A 199 -14.43 -37.96 -8.57
N PRO A 200 -13.46 -37.02 -8.66
CA PRO A 200 -13.30 -35.98 -7.65
C PRO A 200 -14.49 -35.00 -7.73
N TYR A 201 -15.29 -34.96 -6.66
CA TYR A 201 -16.51 -34.15 -6.52
C TYR A 201 -16.29 -32.64 -6.34
N TYR A 202 -15.05 -32.15 -6.45
CA TYR A 202 -14.74 -30.73 -6.37
C TYR A 202 -13.83 -30.31 -7.53
N GLN A 203 -14.43 -30.20 -8.72
CA GLN A 203 -13.83 -29.45 -9.82
C GLN A 203 -14.42 -28.04 -9.76
N ALA A 204 -13.82 -27.16 -8.96
CA ALA A 204 -14.14 -25.74 -8.95
C ALA A 204 -13.37 -25.08 -10.09
N ASP A 205 -14.05 -24.81 -11.22
CA ASP A 205 -13.50 -23.97 -12.28
C ASP A 205 -13.53 -22.50 -11.81
N ILE A 206 -12.36 -21.97 -11.46
CA ILE A 206 -12.19 -20.55 -11.18
C ILE A 206 -12.03 -19.87 -12.55
N PRO A 207 -12.95 -18.99 -12.98
CA PRO A 207 -12.80 -18.29 -14.24
C PRO A 207 -11.63 -17.28 -14.13
N GLY A 208 -10.47 -17.68 -14.64
CA GLY A 208 -9.32 -16.80 -14.81
C GLY A 208 -9.52 -15.91 -16.04
N GLY A 209 -9.47 -14.58 -15.84
CA GLY A 209 -9.34 -13.61 -16.92
C GLY A 209 -7.87 -13.29 -17.18
N VAL A 210 -7.47 -13.19 -18.44
CA VAL A 210 -6.15 -12.63 -18.80
C VAL A 210 -6.29 -11.11 -18.87
N TYR A 211 -5.58 -10.39 -18.02
CA TYR A 211 -5.38 -8.96 -18.20
C TYR A 211 -4.57 -8.76 -19.49
N ARG A 212 -5.23 -8.29 -20.56
CA ARG A 212 -4.53 -7.86 -21.77
C ARG A 212 -3.89 -6.51 -21.47
N GLU A 213 -2.69 -6.55 -20.91
CA GLU A 213 -1.82 -5.39 -20.84
C GLU A 213 -1.52 -4.93 -22.27
N THR A 214 -2.00 -3.74 -22.64
CA THR A 214 -1.79 -3.15 -23.98
C THR A 214 -0.51 -2.32 -24.07
N VAL A 215 0.13 -2.06 -22.93
CA VAL A 215 1.37 -1.28 -22.85
C VAL A 215 2.55 -2.23 -23.00
N SER A 216 2.89 -2.54 -24.25
CA SER A 216 4.18 -3.15 -24.57
C SER A 216 5.26 -2.08 -24.42
N LEU A 217 6.14 -2.21 -23.42
CA LEU A 217 7.34 -1.38 -23.33
C LEU A 217 8.16 -1.62 -24.60
N PRO A 218 8.51 -0.57 -25.37
CA PRO A 218 9.33 -0.74 -26.56
C PRO A 218 10.68 -1.35 -26.12
N LYS A 219 11.03 -2.52 -26.68
CA LYS A 219 12.37 -3.09 -26.56
C LYS A 219 13.35 -2.21 -27.35
N THR A 220 13.71 -1.08 -26.77
CA THR A 220 14.89 -0.33 -27.19
C THR A 220 16.12 -1.06 -26.66
N ASN A 221 17.08 -1.34 -27.53
CA ASN A 221 18.37 -1.86 -27.13
C ASN A 221 19.07 -0.76 -26.32
N ILE A 222 19.07 -0.90 -24.99
CA ILE A 222 19.70 0.06 -24.08
C ILE A 222 21.22 -0.05 -24.32
N PRO A 223 21.92 1.05 -24.64
CA PRO A 223 23.36 1.00 -24.83
C PRO A 223 24.05 0.68 -23.50
N ASP A 224 24.99 -0.26 -23.53
CA ASP A 224 25.75 -0.64 -22.34
C ASP A 224 26.53 0.55 -21.78
N ASN A 225 26.28 0.88 -20.51
CA ASN A 225 27.01 1.92 -19.81
C ASN A 225 28.40 1.39 -19.41
N LYS A 226 29.45 1.90 -20.06
CA LYS A 226 30.85 1.52 -19.80
C LYS A 226 31.29 1.82 -18.36
N ASP A 227 30.69 2.83 -17.71
CA ASP A 227 30.97 3.15 -16.31
C ASP A 227 30.17 2.27 -15.34
N GLY A 228 29.05 1.70 -15.79
CA GLY A 228 28.26 0.72 -15.05
C GLY A 228 29.04 -0.57 -14.78
N LEU A 229 29.88 -1.00 -15.74
CA LEU A 229 30.77 -2.16 -15.58
C LEU A 229 31.77 -1.96 -14.45
N ARG A 230 32.34 -0.75 -14.33
CA ARG A 230 33.31 -0.41 -13.26
C ARG A 230 32.66 -0.41 -11.89
N ASN A 231 31.46 0.15 -11.78
CA ASN A 231 30.72 0.16 -10.52
C ASN A 231 30.25 -1.24 -10.12
N GLY A 232 29.78 -2.05 -11.07
CA GLY A 232 29.39 -3.44 -10.81
C GLY A 232 30.57 -4.30 -10.34
N LEU A 233 31.74 -4.17 -10.98
CA LEU A 233 32.94 -4.89 -10.57
C LEU A 233 33.44 -4.45 -9.19
N ALA A 234 33.44 -3.15 -8.91
CA ALA A 234 33.83 -2.63 -7.60
C ALA A 234 32.90 -3.14 -6.48
N GLN A 235 31.59 -3.22 -6.74
CA GLN A 235 30.60 -3.78 -5.82
C GLN A 235 30.80 -5.27 -5.59
N GLN A 236 31.10 -6.05 -6.64
CA GLN A 236 31.40 -7.48 -6.51
C GLN A 236 32.66 -7.72 -5.68
N ILE A 237 33.73 -6.96 -5.93
CA ILE A 237 34.97 -7.05 -5.15
C ILE A 237 34.72 -6.69 -3.68
N LEU A 238 33.91 -5.67 -3.40
CA LEU A 238 33.55 -5.30 -2.03
C LEU A 238 32.75 -6.42 -1.35
N HIS A 239 31.77 -6.98 -2.03
CA HIS A 239 30.96 -8.09 -1.52
C HIS A 239 31.84 -9.30 -1.20
N GLU A 240 32.73 -9.68 -2.12
CA GLU A 240 33.63 -10.80 -1.92
C GLU A 240 34.60 -10.59 -0.75
N LYS A 241 35.10 -9.35 -0.57
CA LYS A 241 35.91 -8.96 0.61
C LYS A 241 35.11 -9.06 1.92
N MET A 242 33.86 -8.63 1.94
CA MET A 242 33.00 -8.73 3.13
C MET A 242 32.67 -10.18 3.48
N VAL A 243 32.44 -11.05 2.48
CA VAL A 243 32.25 -12.48 2.71
C VAL A 243 33.55 -13.08 3.26
N GLN A 244 34.70 -12.81 2.63
CA GLN A 244 35.98 -13.31 3.11
C GLN A 244 36.31 -12.84 4.53
N SER A 245 35.99 -11.59 4.90
CA SER A 245 36.22 -11.10 6.26
C SER A 245 35.39 -11.82 7.33
N GLN A 246 34.25 -12.43 6.97
CA GLN A 246 33.47 -13.25 7.91
C GLN A 246 34.11 -14.63 8.17
N TYR A 247 34.91 -15.14 7.22
CA TYR A 247 35.56 -16.45 7.31
C TYR A 247 37.08 -16.38 7.57
N SER A 248 37.65 -15.18 7.56
CA SER A 248 39.03 -14.90 7.98
C SER A 248 39.07 -14.87 9.51
N LYS A 249 39.60 -15.92 10.14
CA LYS A 249 39.94 -15.93 11.58
C LYS A 249 41.22 -15.17 11.85
#